data_AF-A0A1H4J963-F1
#
_entry.id   AF-A0A1H4J963-F1
#
_cell.length_a   1.000
_cell.length_b   1.000
_cell.length_c   1.000
_cell.angle_alpha   90.00
_cell.angle_beta   90.00
_cell.angle_gamma   90.00
#
_symmetry.space_group_name_H-M   'P 1'
#
loop_
_entity.id
_entity.type
_entity.pdbx_description
1 polymer ?
#
loop_
_entity_poly.entity_id
_entity_poly.type
_entity_poly.pdbx_seq_one_letter_code
_entity_poly.pdbx_strand_id
1 'polypeptide(L)'
;MFGNFFFLAVLLLATVYMYSKPGMMIKRATRTLASREVTEERAADYLKTLKEAKRVPNYKEYWNSCKVGYELINSSQVSPELKEQVKQTMLGMGVSGI
;
A
#
# COMPACT_ATOMS: atom_id res chain seq x y z
N MET A 1 -23.91 -33.74 4.95
CA MET A 1 -24.13 -32.28 5.01
C MET A 1 -22.98 -31.51 5.67
N PHE A 2 -22.21 -32.08 6.62
CA PHE A 2 -21.08 -31.40 7.27
C PHE A 2 -19.88 -31.04 6.36
N GLY A 3 -19.57 -31.87 5.35
CA GLY A 3 -18.42 -31.64 4.45
C GLY A 3 -18.52 -30.36 3.61
N ASN A 4 -19.72 -30.01 3.12
CA ASN A 4 -19.92 -28.79 2.33
C ASN A 4 -19.78 -27.52 3.18
N PHE A 5 -20.21 -27.56 4.44
CA PHE A 5 -20.11 -26.41 5.35
C PHE A 5 -18.65 -26.15 5.73
N PHE A 6 -17.87 -27.20 5.98
CA PHE A 6 -16.44 -27.10 6.25
C PHE A 6 -15.67 -26.54 5.04
N PHE A 7 -15.96 -27.03 3.84
CA PHE A 7 -15.32 -26.54 2.61
C PHE A 7 -15.61 -25.05 2.35
N LEU A 8 -16.88 -24.63 2.53
CA LEU A 8 -17.27 -23.22 2.44
C LEU A 8 -16.54 -22.35 3.46
N ALA A 9 -16.44 -22.79 4.72
CA ALA A 9 -15.73 -22.04 5.76
C ALA A 9 -14.23 -21.87 5.45
N VAL A 10 -13.57 -22.91 4.95
CA VAL A 10 -12.15 -22.84 4.53
C VAL A 10 -11.97 -21.91 3.33
N LEU A 11 -12.89 -21.94 2.36
CA LEU A 11 -12.84 -21.07 1.19
C LEU A 11 -13.06 -19.59 1.58
N LEU A 12 -13.94 -19.34 2.55
CA LEU A 12 -14.22 -18.01 3.09
C LEU A 12 -13.03 -17.47 3.90
N LEU A 13 -12.38 -18.32 4.71
CA LEU A 13 -11.15 -17.96 5.41
C LEU A 13 -9.99 -17.69 4.43
N ALA A 14 -9.83 -18.51 3.39
CA ALA A 14 -8.79 -18.34 2.38
C ALA A 14 -8.98 -17.03 1.60
N THR A 15 -10.23 -16.70 1.23
CA THR A 15 -10.53 -15.42 0.57
C THR A 15 -10.26 -14.25 1.51
N VAL A 16 -10.75 -14.25 2.75
CA VAL A 16 -10.46 -13.19 3.73
C VAL A 16 -8.95 -13.02 3.97
N TYR A 17 -8.20 -14.13 4.02
CA TYR A 17 -6.74 -14.10 4.17
C TYR A 17 -6.04 -13.49 2.94
N MET A 18 -6.47 -13.85 1.72
CA MET A 18 -5.93 -13.25 0.49
C MET A 18 -6.25 -11.74 0.40
N TYR A 19 -7.43 -11.32 0.87
CA TYR A 19 -7.84 -9.91 0.85
C TYR A 19 -7.16 -9.04 1.93
N SER A 20 -6.64 -9.64 3.00
CA SER A 20 -6.05 -8.89 4.14
C SER A 20 -4.53 -8.69 4.07
N LYS A 21 -3.81 -9.52 3.30
CA LYS A 21 -2.35 -9.39 3.12
C LYS A 21 -1.89 -8.05 2.53
N PRO A 22 -2.51 -7.50 1.48
CA PRO A 22 -2.02 -6.28 0.83
C PRO A 22 -2.06 -5.07 1.76
N GLY A 23 -3.13 -4.92 2.56
CA GLY A 23 -3.28 -3.82 3.53
C GLY A 23 -2.20 -3.85 4.61
N MET A 24 -1.91 -5.04 5.16
CA MET A 24 -0.84 -5.19 6.15
C MET A 24 0.56 -4.85 5.61
N MET A 25 0.86 -5.20 4.36
CA MET A 25 2.15 -4.85 3.73
C MET A 25 2.29 -3.34 3.58
N ILE A 26 1.25 -2.69 3.02
CA ILE A 26 1.20 -1.24 2.87
C ILE A 26 1.34 -0.54 4.23
N LYS A 27 0.61 -0.99 5.25
CA LYS A 27 0.68 -0.42 6.61
C LYS A 27 2.08 -0.49 7.20
N ARG A 28 2.78 -1.62 7.04
CA ARG A 28 4.14 -1.80 7.55
C ARG A 28 5.11 -0.86 6.82
N ALA A 29 5.07 -0.82 5.49
CA ALA A 29 5.95 0.04 4.72
C ALA A 29 5.71 1.53 5.01
N THR A 30 4.43 1.94 5.11
CA THR A 30 4.04 3.31 5.47
C THR A 30 4.53 3.69 6.87
N ARG A 31 4.40 2.80 7.86
CA ARG A 31 4.87 3.06 9.23
C ARG A 31 6.39 3.13 9.33
N THR A 32 7.11 2.31 8.56
CA THR A 32 8.58 2.36 8.48
C THR A 32 9.05 3.66 7.86
N LEU A 33 8.37 4.15 6.82
CA LEU A 33 8.72 5.43 6.19
C LEU A 33 8.42 6.63 7.09
N ALA A 34 7.23 6.68 7.71
CA ALA A 34 6.81 7.79 8.56
C ALA A 34 7.57 7.91 9.90
N SER A 35 8.21 6.83 10.36
CA SER A 35 8.94 6.81 11.64
C SER A 35 10.44 7.08 11.52
N ARG A 36 10.95 7.29 10.30
CA ARG A 36 12.37 7.47 10.03
C ARG A 36 12.60 8.56 8.97
N GLU A 37 13.83 9.01 8.81
CA GLU A 37 14.20 9.90 7.70
C GLU A 37 13.85 9.29 6.34
N VAL A 38 13.27 10.13 5.47
CA VAL A 38 12.83 9.77 4.12
C VAL A 38 14.03 9.86 3.18
N THR A 39 14.63 8.72 2.87
CA THR A 39 15.76 8.60 1.94
C THR A 39 15.32 7.99 0.60
N GLU A 40 16.12 8.19 -0.44
CA GLU A 40 15.81 7.72 -1.81
C GLU A 40 15.66 6.18 -1.89
N GLU A 41 16.53 5.42 -1.24
CA GLU A 41 16.41 3.95 -1.16
C GLU A 41 15.08 3.50 -0.54
N ARG A 42 14.63 4.18 0.53
CA ARG A 42 13.39 3.83 1.21
C ARG A 42 12.15 4.20 0.42
N ALA A 43 12.22 5.30 -0.31
CA ALA A 43 11.18 5.69 -1.25
C ALA A 43 11.02 4.63 -2.36
N ALA A 44 12.13 4.09 -2.87
CA ALA A 44 12.12 3.02 -3.86
C ALA A 44 11.49 1.72 -3.30
N ASP A 45 11.85 1.32 -2.07
CA ASP A 45 11.26 0.15 -1.40
C ASP A 45 9.75 0.32 -1.14
N TYR A 46 9.32 1.53 -0.78
CA TYR A 46 7.91 1.85 -0.61
C TYR A 46 7.14 1.79 -1.93
N LEU A 47 7.70 2.34 -3.01
CA LEU A 47 7.12 2.28 -4.35
C LEU A 47 6.97 0.82 -4.82
N LYS A 48 7.98 -0.02 -4.57
CA LYS A 48 7.90 -1.46 -4.86
C LYS A 48 6.75 -2.12 -4.10
N THR A 49 6.61 -1.81 -2.80
CA THR A 49 5.53 -2.35 -1.96
C THR A 49 4.15 -1.91 -2.45
N LEU A 50 4.00 -0.66 -2.90
CA LEU A 50 2.76 -0.16 -3.50
C LEU A 50 2.41 -0.88 -4.81
N LYS A 51 3.39 -1.09 -5.70
CA LYS A 51 3.20 -1.82 -6.97
C LYS A 51 2.81 -3.29 -6.73
N GLU A 52 3.40 -3.92 -5.71
CA GLU A 52 3.05 -5.30 -5.31
C GLU A 52 1.65 -5.38 -4.69
N ALA A 53 1.22 -4.33 -3.99
CA ALA A 53 -0.11 -4.25 -3.40
C ALA A 53 -1.16 -3.86 -4.45
N LYS A 54 -1.57 -4.86 -5.25
CA LYS A 54 -2.59 -4.75 -6.32
C LYS A 54 -3.94 -4.12 -5.91
N ARG A 55 -4.22 -4.00 -4.61
CA ARG A 55 -5.44 -3.38 -4.05
C ARG A 55 -5.16 -2.89 -2.64
N VAL A 56 -5.72 -1.73 -2.26
CA VAL A 56 -5.71 -1.27 -0.85
C VAL A 56 -7.06 -1.58 -0.21
N PRO A 57 -7.14 -2.58 0.68
CA PRO A 57 -8.41 -3.08 1.18
C PRO A 57 -8.98 -2.27 2.36
N ASN A 58 -8.18 -1.42 3.02
CA ASN A 58 -8.58 -0.73 4.25
C ASN A 58 -8.46 0.81 4.12
N TYR A 59 -9.58 1.50 4.36
CA TYR A 59 -9.71 2.96 4.24
C TYR A 59 -8.69 3.75 5.09
N LYS A 60 -8.39 3.30 6.31
CA LYS A 60 -7.41 3.98 7.18
C LYS A 60 -5.97 3.82 6.68
N GLU A 61 -5.64 2.64 6.17
CA GLU A 61 -4.31 2.35 5.63
C GLU A 61 -4.11 3.06 4.29
N TYR A 62 -5.16 3.13 3.48
CA TYR A 62 -5.21 3.94 2.26
C TYR A 62 -4.90 5.41 2.52
N TRP A 63 -5.57 6.04 3.48
CA TRP A 63 -5.31 7.45 3.82
C TRP A 63 -3.89 7.70 4.35
N ASN A 64 -3.35 6.78 5.16
CA ASN A 64 -1.96 6.90 5.61
C ASN A 64 -0.97 6.81 4.45
N SER A 65 -1.20 5.91 3.50
CA SER A 65 -0.37 5.81 2.30
C SER A 65 -0.50 7.01 1.39
N CYS A 66 -1.69 7.60 1.29
CA CYS A 66 -1.90 8.87 0.60
C CYS A 66 -1.06 9.97 1.24
N LYS A 67 -1.14 10.12 2.56
CA LYS A 67 -0.39 11.14 3.31
C LYS A 67 1.12 11.00 3.13
N VAL A 68 1.65 9.78 3.26
CA VAL A 68 3.08 9.51 3.07
C VAL A 68 3.51 9.74 1.63
N GLY A 69 2.70 9.35 0.64
CA GLY A 69 2.99 9.66 -0.76
C GLY A 69 3.09 11.16 -1.03
N TYR A 70 2.21 11.96 -0.43
CA TYR A 70 2.27 13.43 -0.50
C TYR A 70 3.52 14.03 0.14
N GLU A 71 3.93 13.54 1.31
CA GLU A 71 5.17 13.98 1.96
C GLU A 71 6.39 13.67 1.08
N LEU A 72 6.36 12.54 0.37
CA LEU A 72 7.42 12.11 -0.53
C LEU A 72 7.48 12.96 -1.81
N ILE A 73 6.34 13.29 -2.41
CA ILE A 73 6.24 14.19 -3.57
C ILE A 73 6.78 15.58 -3.24
N ASN A 74 6.52 16.07 -2.02
CA ASN A 74 6.95 17.40 -1.58
C ASN A 74 8.37 17.43 -0.98
N SER A 75 9.01 16.30 -0.74
CA SER A 75 10.37 16.23 -0.17
C SER A 75 11.44 16.73 -1.16
N SER A 76 12.35 17.59 -0.74
CA SER A 76 13.49 18.03 -1.57
C SER A 76 14.58 16.97 -1.76
N GLN A 77 14.53 15.87 -0.99
CA GLN A 77 15.56 14.83 -0.95
C GLN A 77 15.33 13.67 -1.92
N VAL A 78 14.27 13.72 -2.73
CA VAL A 78 13.90 12.65 -3.68
C VAL A 78 13.93 13.20 -5.10
N SER A 79 14.49 12.41 -6.02
CA SER A 79 14.58 12.78 -7.44
C SER A 79 13.20 13.02 -8.07
N PRO A 80 13.09 13.98 -9.03
CA PRO A 80 11.83 14.30 -9.70
C PRO A 80 11.18 13.10 -10.39
N GLU A 81 11.99 12.21 -10.96
CA GLU A 81 11.54 11.01 -11.67
C GLU A 81 10.86 10.01 -10.74
N LEU A 82 11.40 9.81 -9.53
CA LEU A 82 10.82 8.91 -8.54
C LEU A 82 9.49 9.46 -8.00
N LYS A 83 9.40 10.78 -7.81
CA LYS A 83 8.17 11.47 -7.41
C LYS A 83 7.06 11.29 -8.43
N GLU A 84 7.38 11.45 -9.71
CA GLU A 84 6.41 11.27 -10.78
C GLU A 84 5.90 9.82 -10.83
N GLN A 85 6.79 8.83 -10.67
CA GLN A 85 6.37 7.42 -10.60
C GLN A 85 5.45 7.13 -9.41
N VAL A 86 5.75 7.70 -8.23
CA VAL A 86 4.88 7.58 -7.05
C VAL A 86 3.52 8.21 -7.33
N LYS A 87 3.48 9.42 -7.91
CA LYS A 87 2.24 10.11 -8.27
C LYS A 87 1.39 9.29 -9.23
N GLN A 88 1.97 8.80 -10.33
CA GLN A 88 1.27 7.97 -11.32
C GLN A 88 0.74 6.68 -10.71
N THR A 89 1.53 6.03 -9.84
CA THR A 89 1.10 4.80 -9.15
C THR A 89 -0.09 5.07 -8.22
N MET A 90 -0.07 6.16 -7.46
CA MET A 90 -1.16 6.55 -6.56
C MET A 90 -2.44 6.93 -7.32
N LEU A 91 -2.31 7.66 -8.44
CA LEU A 91 -3.43 7.96 -9.34
C LEU A 91 -4.06 6.66 -9.89
N GLY A 92 -3.24 5.70 -10.30
CA GLY A 92 -3.69 4.37 -10.74
C GLY A 92 -4.41 3.56 -9.65
N MET A 93 -4.19 3.90 -8.38
CA MET A 93 -4.88 3.31 -7.22
C MET A 93 -6.16 4.08 -6.82
N GLY A 94 -6.58 5.06 -7.63
CA GLY A 94 -7.82 5.83 -7.44
C GLY A 94 -7.70 7.02 -6.48
N VAL A 95 -6.48 7.41 -6.09
CA VAL A 95 -6.26 8.58 -5.22
C VAL A 95 -6.47 9.86 -6.05
N SER A 96 -7.67 10.42 -6.02
CA SER A 96 -8.02 11.65 -6.73
C SER A 96 -7.81 12.85 -5.78
N GLY A 97 -6.84 13.71 -6.09
CA GLY A 97 -6.55 14.92 -5.30
C GLY A 97 -5.08 15.36 -5.26
N ILE A 98 -4.15 14.51 -5.69
CA ILE A 98 -2.68 14.73 -5.68
C ILE A 98 -2.19 15.78 -6.67
#